data_AF-A0AAU6JK35-F1
#
_entry.id   AF-A0AAU6JK35-F1
#
_cell.length_a   1.000
_cell.length_b   1.000
_cell.length_c   1.000
_cell.angle_alpha   90.00
_cell.angle_beta   90.00
_cell.angle_gamma   90.00
#
_symmetry.space_group_name_H-M   'P 1'
#
loop_
_entity.id
_entity.type
_entity.pdbx_description
1 polymer ?
#
loop_
_entity_poly.entity_id
_entity_poly.type
_entity_poly.pdbx_seq_one_letter_code
_entity_poly.pdbx_strand_id
1 'polypeptide(L)' 'MFTRREDAPNPYLADARRRIAKMSSDGAREYSISVWAYGMRVAETPAEHLADDLGEWDMALATLQAVRERMAAA' A
#
# COMPACT_ATOMS: atom_id res chain seq x y z
N MET A 1 -25.29 14.66 1.45
CA MET A 1 -25.26 13.23 1.79
C MET A 1 -24.20 12.59 0.90
N PHE A 2 -22.97 12.45 1.39
CA PHE A 2 -21.91 11.81 0.61
C PHE A 2 -22.15 10.31 0.66
N THR A 3 -22.61 9.73 -0.45
CA THR A 3 -22.60 8.28 -0.62
C THR A 3 -21.16 7.82 -0.45
N ARG A 4 -20.91 6.99 0.56
CA ARG A 4 -19.66 6.25 0.74
C ARG A 4 -19.39 5.61 -0.63
N ARG A 5 -18.40 6.11 -1.39
CA ARG A 5 -17.89 5.37 -2.55
C ARG A 5 -17.46 4.05 -1.95
N GLU A 6 -18.23 3.00 -2.18
CA GLU A 6 -17.77 1.65 -1.93
C GLU A 6 -16.44 1.55 -2.66
N ASP A 7 -15.38 1.28 -1.90
CA ASP A 7 -14.00 1.21 -2.35
C ASP A 7 -13.97 0.33 -3.59
N ALA A 8 -13.80 0.94 -4.77
CA ALA A 8 -13.51 0.18 -5.96
C ALA A 8 -12.30 -0.72 -5.61
N PRO A 9 -12.38 -2.04 -5.85
CA PRO A 9 -11.32 -2.95 -5.43
C PRO A 9 -10.00 -2.44 -5.98
N ASN A 10 -9.08 -2.09 -5.09
CA ASN A 10 -7.79 -1.55 -5.47
C ASN A 10 -7.12 -2.55 -6.43
N PRO A 11 -6.87 -2.16 -7.70
CA PRO A 11 -6.46 -3.09 -8.74
C PRO A 11 -5.09 -3.74 -8.46
N TYR A 12 -4.29 -3.12 -7.58
CA TYR A 12 -2.96 -3.59 -7.21
C TYR A 12 -2.98 -4.61 -6.06
N LEU A 13 -4.09 -4.76 -5.34
CA LEU A 13 -4.16 -5.61 -4.15
C LEU A 13 -3.86 -7.09 -4.43
N ALA A 14 -4.35 -7.61 -5.57
CA ALA A 14 -4.08 -8.99 -5.96
C ALA A 14 -2.58 -9.22 -6.22
N ASP A 15 -1.89 -8.24 -6.82
CA ASP A 15 -0.46 -8.35 -7.09
C ASP A 15 0.37 -8.19 -5.81
N ALA A 16 0.02 -7.21 -4.98
CA ALA A 16 0.62 -7.01 -3.67
C ALA A 16 0.55 -8.28 -2.81
N ARG A 17 -0.62 -8.93 -2.72
CA ARG A 17 -0.81 -10.21 -2.04
C ARG A 17 0.15 -11.29 -2.57
N ARG A 18 0.25 -11.46 -3.89
CA ARG A 18 1.16 -12.44 -4.50
C ARG A 18 2.63 -12.15 -4.16
N ARG A 19 3.02 -10.87 -4.13
CA ARG A 19 4.40 -10.46 -3.81
C ARG A 19 4.71 -10.70 -2.33
N ILE A 20 3.84 -10.25 -1.43
CA ILE A 20 3.99 -10.40 0.02
C ILE A 20 3.93 -11.89 0.44
N ALA A 21 3.17 -12.73 -0.26
CA ALA A 21 3.11 -14.17 -0.02
C ALA A 21 4.48 -14.87 -0.17
N LYS A 22 5.35 -14.35 -1.05
CA LYS A 22 6.70 -14.90 -1.31
C LYS A 22 7.77 -14.43 -0.33
N MET A 23 7.46 -13.47 0.54
CA MET A 23 8.39 -12.92 1.53
C MET A 23 8.36 -13.73 2.83
N SER A 24 9.44 -13.67 3.61
CA SER A 24 9.40 -14.04 5.03
C SER A 24 8.53 -13.04 5.80
N SER A 25 8.05 -13.42 6.99
CA SER A 25 7.25 -12.50 7.83
C SER A 25 8.06 -11.26 8.24
N ASP A 26 9.34 -11.43 8.59
CA ASP A 26 10.23 -10.32 8.91
C ASP A 26 10.50 -9.43 7.68
N GLY A 27 10.72 -10.02 6.51
CA GLY A 27 10.92 -9.27 5.27
C GLY A 27 9.67 -8.48 4.85
N ALA A 28 8.47 -9.05 5.02
CA ALA A 28 7.22 -8.35 4.77
C ALA A 28 7.02 -7.17 5.74
N ARG A 29 7.40 -7.35 7.01
CA ARG A 29 7.36 -6.28 8.03
C ARG A 29 8.32 -5.14 7.68
N GLU A 30 9.58 -5.44 7.40
CA GLU A 30 10.58 -4.43 6.99
C GLU A 30 10.15 -3.68 5.72
N TYR A 31 9.59 -4.40 4.76
CA TYR A 31 9.09 -3.80 3.53
C TYR A 31 7.93 -2.83 3.80
N SER A 32 7.01 -3.16 4.72
CA SER A 32 5.93 -2.25 5.10
C SER A 32 6.40 -0.93 5.70
N ILE A 33 7.51 -0.94 6.44
CA ILE A 33 8.12 0.27 7.01
C ILE A 33 8.66 1.15 5.88
N SER A 34 9.32 0.55 4.89
CA SER A 34 9.82 1.28 3.70
C SER A 34 8.68 1.93 2.91
N VAL A 35 7.58 1.21 2.70
CA VAL A 35 6.39 1.73 2.00
C VAL A 35 5.73 2.87 2.78
N TRP A 36 5.64 2.74 4.11
CA TRP A 36 5.11 3.80 4.96
C TRP A 36 5.99 5.05 4.94
N ALA A 37 7.32 4.90 5.06
CA ALA A 37 8.26 6.01 5.00
C ALA A 37 8.22 6.73 3.66
N TYR A 38 8.04 5.99 2.56
CA TYR A 38 7.81 6.58 1.25
C TYR A 38 6.52 7.40 1.21
N GLY A 39 5.40 6.86 1.69
CA GLY A 39 4.15 7.61 1.79
C GLY A 39 4.28 8.89 2.63
N MET A 40 5.00 8.84 3.76
CA MET A 40 5.25 10.04 4.57
C MET A 40 6.01 11.12 3.80
N ARG A 41 7.05 10.74 3.03
CA ARG A 41 7.79 11.68 2.19
C ARG A 41 6.91 12.35 1.14
N VAL A 42 6.07 11.57 0.45
CA VAL A 42 5.15 12.11 -0.57
C VAL A 42 4.13 13.08 0.05
N ALA A 43 3.65 12.78 1.27
CA ALA A 43 2.76 13.67 2.01
C ALA A 43 3.44 14.99 2.45
N GLU A 44 4.75 14.98 2.68
CA GLU A 44 5.52 16.17 3.08
C GLU A 44 5.78 17.13 1.91
N THR A 45 5.94 16.62 0.68
CA THR A 45 6.16 17.41 -0.52
C THR A 45 5.16 17.10 -1.67
N PRO A 46 3.84 17.29 -1.47
CA PRO A 46 2.84 16.83 -2.44
C PRO A 46 3.03 17.44 -3.83
N ALA A 47 3.43 18.72 -3.89
CA ALA A 47 3.60 19.45 -5.15
C ALA A 47 4.65 18.84 -6.10
N GLU A 48 5.63 18.11 -5.56
CA GLU A 48 6.67 17.42 -6.33
C GLU A 48 6.19 16.07 -6.89
N HIS A 49 5.04 15.57 -6.41
CA HIS A 49 4.54 14.22 -6.69
C HIS A 49 3.15 14.19 -7.35
N LEU A 50 2.45 15.33 -7.42
CA LEU A 50 1.08 15.48 -7.96
C LEU A 50 0.81 14.84 -9.34
N ALA A 51 1.84 14.70 -10.19
CA ALA A 51 1.70 14.13 -11.54
C ALA A 51 1.76 12.60 -11.58
N ASP A 52 2.44 11.96 -10.62
CA ASP A 52 2.68 10.50 -10.56
C ASP A 52 1.80 9.81 -9.48
N ASP A 53 1.08 10.61 -8.69
CA ASP A 53 0.63 10.26 -7.34
C ASP A 53 -0.44 9.16 -7.23
N LEU A 54 -1.56 9.24 -7.97
CA LEU A 54 -2.73 8.43 -7.60
C LEU A 54 -2.50 6.91 -7.71
N GLY A 55 -1.74 6.47 -8.73
CA GLY A 55 -1.41 5.05 -8.90
C GLY A 55 -0.39 4.56 -7.85
N GLU A 56 0.57 5.41 -7.46
CA GLU A 56 1.59 5.07 -6.48
C GLU A 56 1.02 4.97 -5.07
N TRP A 57 0.06 5.85 -4.73
CA TRP A 57 -0.69 5.77 -3.47
C TRP A 57 -1.55 4.52 -3.39
N ASP A 58 -2.26 4.18 -4.47
CA ASP A 58 -3.05 2.94 -4.52
C ASP A 58 -2.14 1.70 -4.39
N MET A 59 -0.97 1.68 -5.04
CA MET A 59 0.01 0.60 -4.89
C MET A 59 0.56 0.50 -3.46
N ALA A 60 0.89 1.63 -2.84
CA ALA A 60 1.38 1.68 -1.46
C ALA A 60 0.31 1.16 -0.47
N LEU A 61 -0.93 1.60 -0.62
CA LEU A 61 -2.06 1.16 0.19
C LEU A 61 -2.33 -0.35 0.03
N ALA A 62 -2.35 -0.84 -1.22
CA ALA A 62 -2.49 -2.27 -1.53
C ALA A 62 -1.39 -3.11 -0.86
N THR A 63 -0.15 -2.60 -0.86
CA THR A 63 1.00 -3.27 -0.26
C THR A 63 0.87 -3.34 1.26
N LEU A 64 0.52 -2.24 1.92
CA LEU A 64 0.32 -2.21 3.37
C LEU A 64 -0.84 -3.12 3.79
N GLN A 65 -1.94 -3.13 3.02
CA GLN A 65 -3.06 -4.03 3.27
C GLN A 65 -2.65 -5.50 3.14
N ALA A 66 -1.91 -5.87 2.10
CA ALA A 66 -1.43 -7.24 1.89
C ALA A 66 -0.50 -7.70 3.02
N VAL A 67 0.38 -6.83 3.52
CA VAL A 67 1.22 -7.14 4.69
C VAL A 67 0.36 -7.35 5.94
N ARG A 68 -0.61 -6.47 6.21
CA ARG A 68 -1.52 -6.61 7.36
C ARG A 68 -2.27 -7.94 7.32
N GLU A 69 -2.83 -8.30 6.17
CA GLU A 69 -3.54 -9.58 5.97
C GLU A 69 -2.64 -10.79 6.23
N ARG A 70 -1.39 -10.75 5.73
CA ARG A 70 -0.42 -11.81 5.99
C ARG A 70 -0.10 -11.93 7.49
N MET A 71 0.14 -10.81 8.17
CA MET A 71 0.51 -10.80 9.60
C MET A 71 -0.64 -11.24 10.51
N ALA A 72 -1.90 -11.02 10.09
CA ALA A 72 -3.07 -11.51 10.81
C ALA A 72 -3.31 -13.02 10.64
N ALA A 73 -2.74 -13.63 9.59
CA ALA A 73 -2.87 -15.05 9.28
C ALA A 73 -1.69 -15.91 9.77
N ALA A 74 -0.64 -15.28 10.32
CA ALA A 74 0.55 -15.93 10.87
C ALA A 74 0.42 -16.16 12.38
#